data_AF-A0A5M3WEX6-F1
#
_entry.id   AF-A0A5M3WEX6-F1
#
_cell.length_a   1.000
_cell.length_b   1.000
_cell.length_c   1.000
_cell.angle_alpha   90.00
_cell.angle_beta   90.00
_cell.angle_gamma   90.00
#
_symmetry.space_group_name_H-M   'P 1'
#
loop_
_entity.id
_entity.type
_entity.pdbx_description
1 polymer ?
#
loop_
_entity_poly.entity_id
_entity_poly.type
_entity_poly.pdbx_seq_one_letter_code
_entity_poly.pdbx_strand_id
1 'polypeptide(L)'
;MNPMIAILGPALVLTASCETISIERLAPTSLHLATVQHHLTQQWGHQFDEGHSPHQTTRHGSVNQPSGGRLSAILAGRIPGQVRTISCQAYGSPPATATDFLRACASLPFPNQPATVLPTPNWPRYHRTTINGIHYRLTALPEKSLWVLRLAMPDSSPLP
;
A
#
# COMPACT_ATOMS: atom_id res chain seq x y z
N MET A 1 -45.79 -12.35 -49.02
CA MET A 1 -46.44 -11.61 -47.90
C MET A 1 -45.57 -11.78 -46.66
N ASN A 2 -44.73 -10.79 -46.37
CA ASN A 2 -44.14 -10.59 -45.05
C ASN A 2 -45.05 -9.62 -44.29
N PRO A 3 -45.06 -9.69 -42.95
CA PRO A 3 -44.38 -8.59 -42.28
C PRO A 3 -43.40 -9.02 -41.18
N MET A 4 -42.29 -8.27 -41.22
CA MET A 4 -41.22 -8.06 -40.27
C MET A 4 -41.78 -7.61 -38.91
N ILE A 5 -41.39 -8.27 -37.82
CA ILE A 5 -41.68 -7.78 -36.46
C ILE A 5 -40.53 -6.86 -36.05
N ALA A 6 -40.83 -5.55 -36.02
CA ALA A 6 -39.98 -4.52 -35.44
C ALA A 6 -40.19 -4.48 -33.93
N ILE A 7 -39.14 -4.76 -33.16
CA ILE A 7 -39.15 -4.54 -31.71
C ILE A 7 -38.71 -3.10 -31.45
N LEU A 8 -39.70 -2.25 -31.16
CA LEU A 8 -39.54 -0.93 -30.55
C LEU A 8 -39.54 -1.12 -29.02
N GLY A 9 -38.50 -0.62 -28.35
CA GLY A 9 -38.40 -0.52 -26.89
C GLY A 9 -37.52 0.67 -26.51
N PRO A 10 -37.84 1.42 -25.45
CA PRO A 10 -37.73 2.87 -25.43
C PRO A 10 -36.31 3.39 -25.18
N ALA A 11 -35.92 4.38 -25.99
CA ALA A 11 -34.84 5.30 -25.68
C ALA A 11 -35.25 6.17 -24.48
N LEU A 12 -34.62 5.93 -23.33
CA LEU A 12 -34.62 6.88 -22.23
C LEU A 12 -33.33 7.69 -22.34
N VAL A 13 -33.44 8.79 -23.08
CA VAL A 13 -32.48 9.89 -23.07
C VAL A 13 -32.71 10.65 -21.77
N LEU A 14 -31.76 10.57 -20.84
CA LEU A 14 -31.56 11.61 -19.84
C LEU A 14 -30.18 12.22 -20.12
N THR A 15 -30.23 13.36 -20.80
CA THR A 15 -29.17 14.36 -20.88
C THR A 15 -28.90 15.00 -19.53
N ALA A 16 -27.68 15.53 -19.41
CA ALA A 16 -27.17 16.47 -18.42
C ALA A 16 -26.78 15.83 -17.06
N SER A 17 -25.51 15.86 -16.65
CA SER A 17 -24.58 16.98 -16.76
C SER A 17 -23.17 16.54 -17.11
N CYS A 18 -22.59 17.25 -18.07
CA CYS A 18 -21.16 17.38 -18.25
C CYS A 18 -20.60 18.12 -17.02
N GLU A 19 -20.38 17.42 -15.92
CA GLU A 19 -19.20 17.77 -15.14
C GLU A 19 -18.05 17.12 -15.89
N THR A 20 -17.34 17.96 -16.65
CA THR A 20 -15.93 17.67 -16.89
C THR A 20 -15.34 17.56 -15.50
N ILE A 21 -15.26 16.34 -14.97
CA ILE A 21 -14.33 16.03 -13.90
C ILE A 21 -13.00 16.38 -14.57
N SER A 22 -12.54 17.61 -14.32
CA SER A 22 -11.13 17.92 -14.37
C SER A 22 -10.54 16.83 -13.49
N ILE A 23 -9.97 15.82 -14.14
CA ILE A 23 -8.98 14.96 -13.53
C ILE A 23 -7.78 15.90 -13.37
N GLU A 24 -7.91 16.88 -12.47
CA GLU A 24 -6.82 17.37 -11.68
C GLU A 24 -6.19 16.09 -11.17
N ARG A 25 -5.06 15.79 -11.81
CA ARG A 25 -4.19 14.64 -11.63
C ARG A 25 -4.19 14.28 -10.15
N LEU A 26 -5.12 13.39 -9.76
CA LEU A 26 -5.27 12.91 -8.40
C LEU A 26 -3.91 12.30 -8.10
N ALA A 27 -3.11 13.03 -7.32
CA ALA A 27 -1.81 12.52 -6.95
C ALA A 27 -2.05 11.14 -6.34
N PRO A 28 -1.27 10.12 -6.73
CA PRO A 28 -1.51 8.75 -6.32
C PRO A 28 -1.86 8.71 -4.83
N THR A 29 -3.11 8.33 -4.59
CA THR A 29 -3.91 8.55 -3.38
C THR A 29 -3.11 8.34 -2.11
N SER A 30 -3.03 9.37 -1.25
CA SER A 30 -2.59 9.18 0.13
C SER A 30 -3.36 8.04 0.77
N LEU A 31 -2.66 7.05 1.33
CA LEU A 31 -3.32 5.98 2.07
C LEU A 31 -3.89 6.52 3.38
N HIS A 32 -5.14 6.17 3.67
CA HIS A 32 -5.73 6.52 4.95
C HIS A 32 -5.10 5.68 6.07
N LEU A 33 -4.58 6.36 7.09
CA LEU A 33 -3.83 5.73 8.18
C LEU A 33 -4.63 4.63 8.87
N ALA A 34 -5.90 4.88 9.18
CA ALA A 34 -6.75 3.91 9.87
C ALA A 34 -6.93 2.63 9.04
N THR A 35 -7.05 2.75 7.71
CA THR A 35 -7.18 1.60 6.81
C THR A 35 -5.93 0.73 6.82
N VAL A 36 -4.75 1.36 6.77
CA VAL A 36 -3.46 0.63 6.79
C VAL A 36 -3.23 -0.05 8.14
N GLN A 37 -3.50 0.67 9.25
CA GLN A 37 -3.41 0.11 10.59
C GLN A 37 -4.36 -1.07 10.76
N HIS A 38 -5.63 -0.91 10.39
CA HIS A 38 -6.63 -1.97 10.48
C HIS A 38 -6.20 -3.21 9.69
N HIS A 39 -5.73 -3.05 8.45
CA HIS A 39 -5.26 -4.17 7.63
C HIS A 39 -4.09 -4.92 8.30
N LEU A 40 -3.06 -4.21 8.77
CA LEU A 40 -1.89 -4.82 9.40
C LEU A 40 -2.20 -5.43 10.78
N THR A 41 -3.14 -4.86 11.52
CA THR A 41 -3.63 -5.45 12.77
C THR A 41 -4.42 -6.72 12.50
N GLN A 42 -5.36 -6.72 11.54
CA GLN A 42 -6.19 -7.89 11.25
C GLN A 42 -5.41 -9.06 10.65
N GLN A 43 -4.52 -8.79 9.68
CA GLN A 43 -3.81 -9.84 8.95
C GLN A 43 -2.59 -10.36 9.73
N TRP A 44 -1.91 -9.49 10.47
CA TRP A 44 -0.59 -9.79 11.04
C TRP A 44 -0.52 -9.55 12.55
N GLY A 45 -1.58 -9.07 13.19
CA GLY A 45 -1.62 -8.87 14.64
C GLY A 45 -0.80 -7.67 15.14
N HIS A 46 -0.42 -6.73 14.26
CA HIS A 46 0.33 -5.55 14.71
C HIS A 46 -0.47 -4.71 15.69
N GLN A 47 0.16 -4.36 16.81
CA GLN A 47 -0.32 -3.33 17.72
C GLN A 47 0.45 -2.04 17.45
N PHE A 48 -0.26 -0.98 17.08
CA PHE A 48 0.34 0.29 16.70
C PHE A 48 0.39 1.27 17.88
N ASP A 49 1.59 1.69 18.22
CA ASP A 49 1.83 2.78 19.16
C ASP A 49 1.71 4.13 18.45
N GLU A 50 1.15 5.09 19.17
CA GLU A 50 1.18 6.48 18.73
C GLU A 50 2.59 7.06 18.85
N GLY A 51 3.04 7.74 17.80
CA GLY A 51 4.30 8.46 17.83
C GLY A 51 4.25 9.60 18.83
N HIS A 52 5.31 9.73 19.63
CA HIS A 52 5.49 10.86 20.55
C HIS A 52 6.29 11.97 19.86
N SER A 53 6.25 13.20 20.39
CA SER A 53 6.99 14.34 19.84
C SER A 53 8.48 13.99 19.63
N PRO A 54 9.08 14.28 18.46
CA PRO A 54 8.57 15.02 17.28
C PRO A 54 7.84 14.15 16.23
N HIS A 55 7.70 12.85 16.44
CA HIS A 55 7.16 11.88 15.48
C HIS A 55 5.64 11.68 15.58
N GLN A 56 4.87 12.71 15.97
CA GLN A 56 3.42 12.62 16.20
C GLN A 56 2.63 12.11 14.99
N THR A 57 3.16 12.30 13.79
CA THR A 57 2.55 11.83 12.52
C THR A 57 3.03 10.45 12.10
N THR A 58 3.78 9.76 12.96
CA THR A 58 4.25 8.40 12.75
C THR A 58 3.44 7.42 13.62
N ARG A 59 3.22 6.21 13.12
CA ARG A 59 2.66 5.08 13.87
C ARG A 59 3.59 3.89 13.75
N HIS A 60 3.92 3.27 14.87
CA HIS A 60 4.84 2.15 14.93
C HIS A 60 4.08 0.91 15.36
N GLY A 61 3.92 -0.06 14.46
CA GLY A 61 3.29 -1.32 14.74
C GLY A 61 4.32 -2.43 14.86
N SER A 62 4.25 -3.29 15.88
CA SER A 62 5.07 -4.49 15.92
C SER A 62 4.37 -5.69 16.54
N VAL A 63 4.87 -6.88 16.21
CA VAL A 63 4.36 -8.15 16.72
C VAL A 63 5.51 -9.16 16.77
N ASN A 64 5.63 -9.87 17.89
CA ASN A 64 6.55 -10.99 18.02
C ASN A 64 5.91 -12.24 17.42
N GLN A 65 6.67 -12.99 16.62
CA GLN A 65 6.16 -14.19 15.95
C GLN A 65 6.39 -15.42 16.83
N PRO A 66 5.42 -16.37 16.90
CA PRO A 66 5.60 -17.63 17.63
C PRO A 66 6.79 -18.46 17.13
N SER A 67 7.12 -18.35 15.84
CA SER A 67 8.26 -19.02 15.20
C SER A 67 9.62 -18.38 15.51
N GLY A 68 9.65 -17.34 16.33
CA GLY A 68 10.82 -16.50 16.54
C GLY A 68 10.87 -15.30 15.59
N GLY A 69 11.41 -14.19 16.09
CA GLY A 69 11.52 -12.95 15.36
C GLY A 69 10.38 -11.96 15.60
N ARG A 70 10.45 -10.83 14.90
CA ARG A 70 9.56 -9.69 15.03
C ARG A 70 9.21 -9.13 13.66
N LEU A 71 7.93 -8.92 13.41
CA LEU A 71 7.44 -8.12 12.29
C LEU A 71 7.16 -6.71 12.81
N SER A 72 7.55 -5.71 12.04
CA SER A 72 7.29 -4.31 12.38
C SER A 72 6.95 -3.48 11.15
N ALA A 73 6.10 -2.49 11.34
CA ALA A 73 5.68 -1.54 10.31
C ALA A 73 5.74 -0.14 10.90
N ILE A 74 6.36 0.79 10.18
CA ILE A 74 6.38 2.21 10.52
C ILE A 74 5.61 2.95 9.44
N LEU A 75 4.53 3.61 9.82
CA LEU A 75 3.67 4.40 8.93
C LEU A 75 3.93 5.86 9.24
N ALA A 76 4.36 6.66 8.28
CA ALA A 76 4.59 8.09 8.50
C ALA A 76 3.93 8.94 7.42
N GLY A 77 3.50 10.13 7.79
CA GLY A 77 2.95 11.15 6.90
C GLY A 77 3.27 12.56 7.37
N ARG A 78 3.05 13.54 6.50
CA ARG A 78 3.12 14.97 6.88
C ARG A 78 1.78 15.50 7.38
N ILE A 79 0.68 14.94 6.87
CA ILE A 79 -0.69 15.34 7.19
C ILE A 79 -1.26 14.31 8.17
N PRO A 80 -1.88 14.73 9.29
CA PRO A 80 -2.58 13.82 10.20
C PRO A 80 -3.58 12.92 9.46
N GLY A 81 -3.59 11.63 9.80
CA GLY A 81 -4.49 10.63 9.19
C GLY A 81 -4.09 10.15 7.78
N GLN A 82 -2.99 10.67 7.20
CA GLN A 82 -2.46 10.22 5.92
C GLN A 82 -1.12 9.50 6.10
N VAL A 83 -0.89 8.48 5.28
CA VAL A 83 0.41 7.82 5.17
C VAL A 83 1.05 8.26 3.86
N ARG A 84 2.35 8.56 3.90
CA ARG A 84 3.21 8.88 2.74
C ARG A 84 4.38 7.91 2.61
N THR A 85 4.86 7.38 3.73
CA THR A 85 5.89 6.36 3.74
C THR A 85 5.49 5.20 4.63
N ILE A 86 5.80 3.99 4.18
CA ILE A 86 5.60 2.75 4.94
C ILE A 86 6.95 2.04 4.97
N SER A 87 7.45 1.68 6.14
CA SER A 87 8.64 0.85 6.31
C SER A 87 8.26 -0.43 7.05
N CYS A 88 8.16 -1.53 6.32
CA CYS A 88 7.93 -2.86 6.88
C CYS A 88 9.25 -3.60 7.04
N GLN A 89 9.42 -4.26 8.19
CA GLN A 89 10.64 -4.97 8.54
C GLN A 89 10.29 -6.31 9.20
N ALA A 90 10.93 -7.38 8.74
CA ALA A 90 10.92 -8.68 9.39
C ALA A 90 12.33 -8.96 9.91
N TYR A 91 12.46 -9.24 11.20
CA TYR A 91 13.73 -9.54 11.87
C TYR A 91 13.64 -10.89 12.58
N GLY A 92 14.60 -11.78 12.35
CA GLY A 92 14.64 -13.11 12.97
C GLY A 92 13.54 -14.07 12.49
N SER A 93 12.65 -13.63 11.60
CA SER A 93 11.55 -14.44 11.07
C SER A 93 12.02 -15.37 9.95
N PRO A 94 11.37 -16.54 9.74
CA PRO A 94 11.64 -17.40 8.61
C PRO A 94 11.46 -16.66 7.27
N PRO A 95 12.24 -16.99 6.22
CA PRO A 95 12.17 -16.30 4.92
C PRO A 95 10.78 -16.28 4.29
N ALA A 96 10.00 -17.34 4.45
CA ALA A 96 8.62 -17.42 3.95
C ALA A 96 7.70 -16.40 4.66
N THR A 97 7.72 -16.36 6.00
CA THR A 97 6.95 -15.38 6.78
C THR A 97 7.38 -13.95 6.48
N ALA A 98 8.68 -13.69 6.36
CA ALA A 98 9.21 -12.39 5.98
C ALA A 98 8.71 -11.98 4.58
N THR A 99 8.76 -12.91 3.63
CA THR A 99 8.29 -12.70 2.25
C THR A 99 6.82 -12.32 2.22
N ASP A 100 5.96 -13.09 2.87
CA ASP A 100 4.52 -12.87 2.85
C ASP A 100 4.14 -11.56 3.54
N PHE A 101 4.81 -11.23 4.65
CA PHE A 101 4.64 -9.95 5.32
C PHE A 101 5.02 -8.76 4.43
N LEU A 102 6.19 -8.82 3.79
CA LEU A 102 6.60 -7.74 2.90
C LEU A 102 5.70 -7.64 1.66
N ARG A 103 5.18 -8.76 1.15
CA ARG A 103 4.21 -8.76 0.04
C ARG A 103 2.90 -8.10 0.47
N ALA A 104 2.38 -8.42 1.65
CA ALA A 104 1.20 -7.77 2.21
C ALA A 104 1.41 -6.25 2.37
N CYS A 105 2.60 -5.83 2.82
CA CYS A 105 2.96 -4.42 2.85
C CYS A 105 3.03 -3.77 1.46
N ALA A 106 3.52 -4.50 0.46
CA ALA A 106 3.57 -4.03 -0.92
C ALA A 106 2.18 -3.90 -1.57
N SER A 107 1.21 -4.67 -1.09
CA SER A 107 -0.18 -4.71 -1.56
C SER A 107 -1.17 -3.98 -0.64
N LEU A 108 -0.69 -3.18 0.32
CA LEU A 108 -1.56 -2.35 1.17
C LEU A 108 -2.50 -1.53 0.28
N PRO A 109 -3.73 -1.23 0.76
CA PRO A 109 -4.89 -0.94 -0.07
C PRO A 109 -4.76 0.35 -0.87
N PHE A 110 -3.99 0.28 -1.95
CA PHE A 110 -4.05 1.18 -3.07
C PHE A 110 -5.19 0.64 -3.95
N PRO A 111 -6.39 1.26 -3.92
CA PRO A 111 -7.49 0.78 -4.74
C PRO A 111 -7.06 0.70 -6.20
N ASN A 112 -7.39 -0.42 -6.85
CA ASN A 112 -7.14 -0.68 -8.27
C ASN A 112 -5.65 -0.79 -8.69
N GLN A 113 -4.73 -1.07 -7.76
CA GLN A 113 -3.34 -1.32 -8.12
C GLN A 113 -2.98 -2.81 -8.06
N PRO A 114 -2.34 -3.37 -9.10
CA PRO A 114 -1.80 -4.72 -9.02
C PRO A 114 -0.73 -4.74 -7.92
N ALA A 115 -0.80 -5.73 -7.03
CA ALA A 115 0.22 -5.94 -6.01
C ALA A 115 1.60 -6.01 -6.66
N THR A 116 2.58 -5.31 -6.09
CA THR A 116 3.96 -5.41 -6.58
C THR A 116 4.44 -6.84 -6.38
N VAL A 117 4.82 -7.51 -7.48
CA VAL A 117 5.43 -8.84 -7.43
C VAL A 117 6.85 -8.67 -6.91
N LEU A 118 7.02 -8.86 -5.61
CA LEU A 118 8.35 -8.92 -5.00
C LEU A 118 9.08 -10.17 -5.52
N PRO A 119 10.39 -10.08 -5.82
CA PRO A 119 11.16 -11.21 -6.34
C PRO A 119 11.12 -12.39 -5.37
N THR A 120 10.73 -13.55 -5.88
CA THR A 120 10.82 -14.85 -5.20
C THR A 120 11.49 -15.87 -6.11
N PRO A 121 12.29 -16.82 -5.60
CA PRO A 121 12.67 -17.06 -4.20
C PRO A 121 14.01 -16.44 -3.78
N ASN A 122 14.86 -16.01 -4.73
CA ASN A 122 16.14 -15.37 -4.43
C ASN A 122 15.94 -13.87 -4.22
N TRP A 123 15.74 -13.46 -2.97
CA TRP A 123 15.61 -12.04 -2.64
C TRP A 123 16.94 -11.35 -2.94
N PRO A 124 16.97 -10.39 -3.89
CA PRO A 124 18.18 -9.62 -4.12
C PRO A 124 18.52 -8.88 -2.83
N ARG A 125 19.81 -8.79 -2.50
CA ARG A 125 20.28 -8.01 -1.35
C ARG A 125 19.69 -6.60 -1.35
N TYR A 126 19.49 -6.06 -2.55
CA TYR A 126 18.91 -4.76 -2.77
C TYR A 126 18.09 -4.73 -4.05
N HIS A 127 16.89 -4.14 -4.00
CA HIS A 127 16.09 -3.87 -5.19
C HIS A 127 15.33 -2.55 -5.03
N ARG A 128 15.23 -1.80 -6.12
CA ARG A 128 14.41 -0.59 -6.20
C ARG A 128 13.54 -0.69 -7.44
N THR A 129 12.28 -0.31 -7.31
CA THR A 129 11.40 -0.15 -8.44
C THR A 129 10.40 0.98 -8.17
N THR A 130 9.76 1.48 -9.21
CA THR A 130 8.66 2.43 -9.09
C THR A 130 7.49 1.88 -9.88
N ILE A 131 6.35 1.71 -9.21
CA ILE A 131 5.12 1.18 -9.82
C ILE A 131 4.01 2.17 -9.49
N ASN A 132 3.30 2.66 -10.50
CA ASN A 132 2.21 3.63 -10.34
C ASN A 132 2.60 4.88 -9.50
N GLY A 133 3.86 5.33 -9.65
CA GLY A 133 4.40 6.49 -8.91
C GLY A 133 4.83 6.18 -7.47
N ILE A 134 4.58 4.99 -6.95
CA ILE A 134 5.04 4.57 -5.62
C ILE A 134 6.45 4.00 -5.75
N HIS A 135 7.38 4.53 -4.97
CA HIS A 135 8.76 4.05 -4.92
C HIS A 135 8.89 2.91 -3.92
N TYR A 136 9.33 1.75 -4.40
CA TYR A 136 9.60 0.57 -3.60
C TYR A 136 11.11 0.40 -3.45
N ARG A 137 11.56 0.17 -2.21
CA ARG A 137 12.95 -0.17 -1.90
C ARG A 137 12.95 -1.39 -0.99
N LEU A 138 13.49 -2.47 -1.51
CA LEU A 138 13.70 -3.71 -0.80
C LEU A 138 15.17 -3.87 -0.42
N THR A 139 15.44 -4.28 0.82
CA THR A 139 16.75 -4.71 1.29
C THR A 139 16.58 -6.04 2.01
N ALA A 140 17.37 -7.05 1.62
CA ALA A 140 17.36 -8.37 2.24
C ALA A 140 18.79 -8.73 2.68
N LEU A 141 18.93 -9.11 3.95
CA LEU A 141 20.17 -9.59 4.56
C LEU A 141 19.85 -10.94 5.23
N PRO A 142 19.74 -12.04 4.45
CA PRO A 142 19.39 -13.35 4.97
C PRO A 142 20.34 -13.85 6.06
N GLU A 143 21.63 -13.51 5.96
CA GLU A 143 22.64 -13.86 6.96
C GLU A 143 22.42 -13.21 8.33
N LYS A 144 21.60 -12.15 8.39
CA LYS A 144 21.19 -11.45 9.61
C LYS A 144 19.70 -11.66 9.91
N SER A 145 19.03 -12.53 9.16
CA SER A 145 17.58 -12.72 9.20
C SER A 145 16.81 -11.39 9.18
N LEU A 146 17.21 -10.47 8.30
CA LEU A 146 16.63 -9.13 8.21
C LEU A 146 16.12 -8.83 6.80
N TRP A 147 14.85 -8.48 6.69
CA TRP A 147 14.22 -8.04 5.46
C TRP A 147 13.49 -6.73 5.69
N VAL A 148 13.66 -5.78 4.77
CA VAL A 148 13.12 -4.43 4.88
C VAL A 148 12.53 -4.00 3.56
N LEU A 149 11.23 -3.67 3.55
CA LEU A 149 10.55 -3.01 2.44
C LEU A 149 10.19 -1.58 2.85
N ARG A 150 10.60 -0.61 2.04
CA ARG A 150 10.17 0.78 2.16
C ARG A 150 9.34 1.16 0.95
N LEU A 151 8.19 1.76 1.21
CA LEU A 151 7.33 2.39 0.22
C LEU A 151 7.34 3.90 0.47
N ALA A 152 7.47 4.68 -0.59
CA ALA A 152 7.24 6.12 -0.57
C ALA A 152 6.26 6.47 -1.67
N MET A 153 5.11 7.03 -1.27
CA MET A 153 4.14 7.59 -2.20
C MET A 153 4.71 8.88 -2.80
N PRO A 154 4.36 9.19 -4.06
CA PRO A 154 4.81 10.42 -4.69
C PRO A 154 4.27 11.62 -3.90
N ASP A 155 5.12 12.61 -3.70
CA ASP A 155 4.72 13.83 -3.02
C ASP A 155 3.77 14.58 -3.95
N SER A 156 2.54 14.80 -3.51
CA SER A 156 1.54 15.54 -4.28
C SER A 156 1.73 17.05 -4.19
N SER A 157 2.76 17.50 -3.48
CA SER A 157 3.02 18.93 -3.34
C SER A 157 3.50 19.46 -4.69
N PRO A 158 2.83 20.45 -5.31
CA PRO A 158 3.57 21.31 -6.21
C PRO A 158 4.77 21.80 -5.40
N LEU A 159 5.97 21.70 -5.99
CA LEU A 159 7.13 22.42 -5.46
C LEU A 159 6.72 23.90 -5.32
N PRO A 160 7.12 24.58 -4.24
CA PRO A 160 6.89 26.02 -4.10
C PRO A 160 7.48 26.80 -5.28
#